data_AF-A0A368BD84-F1
#
_entry.id   AF-A0A368BD84-F1
#
_cell.length_a   1.000
_cell.length_b   1.000
_cell.length_c   1.000
_cell.angle_alpha   90.00
_cell.angle_beta   90.00
_cell.angle_gamma   90.00
#
_symmetry.space_group_name_H-M   'P 1'
#
loop_
_entity.id
_entity.type
_entity.pdbx_description
1 polymer ?
#
loop_
_entity_poly.entity_id
_entity_poly.type
_entity_poly.pdbx_seq_one_letter_code
_entity_poly.pdbx_strand_id
1 'polypeptide(L)'
;MVQKAEEAGKDPLEVIEKSWIFSEENKAAKYYKRIWKNHKARIAELEKELLEGYGRDKEGNAKRVPTETDRYRITWQDLVHYARVDQHEGRPPKPSDKEYADLRPKFWDGFAGPNHKDEEIHELHAFPELEIPHQKVSLQSMFTPKWNTYYAVYFTITGLHGLHVIGGAIVLGYYLFFSKGLYRRNPEWLANRVEVGGLFWHFVDLVWIFLFPILYLM
;
A
#
# COMPACT_ATOMS: atom_id res chain seq x y z
N MET A 1 -9.19 -3.59 1.81
CA MET A 1 -10.47 -3.95 2.48
C MET A 1 -10.24 -5.08 3.47
N VAL A 2 -9.51 -6.12 3.08
CA VAL A 2 -9.14 -7.27 3.93
C VAL A 2 -8.55 -6.87 5.27
N GLN A 3 -7.45 -6.11 5.30
CA GLN A 3 -6.84 -5.64 6.56
C GLN A 3 -7.83 -4.91 7.48
N LYS A 4 -8.73 -4.09 6.94
CA LYS A 4 -9.76 -3.40 7.73
C LYS A 4 -10.85 -4.35 8.26
N ALA A 5 -11.12 -5.45 7.54
CA ALA A 5 -12.05 -6.48 7.98
C ALA A 5 -11.44 -7.29 9.13
N GLU A 6 -10.17 -7.69 9.01
CA GLU A 6 -9.42 -8.39 10.05
C GLU A 6 -9.26 -7.55 11.32
N GLU A 7 -8.90 -6.26 11.19
CA GLU A 7 -8.88 -5.30 12.31
C GLU A 7 -10.22 -5.21 13.03
N ALA A 8 -11.33 -5.37 12.29
CA ALA A 8 -12.69 -5.36 12.82
C ALA A 8 -13.18 -6.74 13.30
N GLY A 9 -12.35 -7.78 13.24
CA GLY A 9 -12.71 -9.16 13.58
C GLY A 9 -13.78 -9.77 12.66
N LYS A 10 -13.91 -9.26 11.44
CA LYS A 10 -14.89 -9.72 10.44
C LYS A 10 -14.20 -10.58 9.39
N ASP A 11 -14.95 -11.53 8.83
CA ASP A 11 -14.48 -12.32 7.69
C ASP A 11 -14.22 -11.40 6.47
N PRO A 12 -12.98 -11.33 5.95
CA PRO A 12 -12.65 -10.54 4.78
C PRO A 12 -13.49 -10.86 3.55
N LEU A 13 -13.85 -12.13 3.35
CA LEU A 13 -14.66 -12.57 2.21
C LEU A 13 -16.05 -11.95 2.27
N GLU A 14 -16.70 -12.01 3.44
CA GLU A 14 -18.02 -11.42 3.65
C GLU A 14 -18.00 -9.90 3.44
N VAL A 15 -16.95 -9.21 3.89
CA VAL A 15 -16.79 -7.76 3.70
C VAL A 15 -16.59 -7.40 2.23
N ILE A 16 -15.84 -8.21 1.49
CA ILE A 16 -15.63 -8.03 0.05
C ILE A 16 -16.93 -8.23 -0.71
N GLU A 17 -17.69 -9.29 -0.42
CA GLU A 17 -18.94 -9.60 -1.12
C GLU A 17 -20.05 -8.58 -0.83
N LYS A 18 -20.05 -7.98 0.36
CA LYS A 18 -20.95 -6.86 0.73
C LYS A 18 -20.45 -5.49 0.28
N SER A 19 -19.32 -5.43 -0.42
CA SER A 19 -18.75 -4.16 -0.86
C SER A 19 -19.56 -3.53 -2.00
N TRP A 20 -19.32 -2.24 -2.21
CA TRP A 20 -19.93 -1.47 -3.30
C TRP A 20 -19.56 -2.02 -4.70
N ILE A 21 -18.49 -2.81 -4.83
CA ILE A 21 -18.07 -3.43 -6.09
C ILE A 21 -19.14 -4.39 -6.63
N PHE A 22 -19.84 -5.11 -5.74
CA PHE A 22 -20.86 -6.10 -6.10
C PHE A 22 -22.30 -5.61 -5.86
N SER A 23 -22.46 -4.35 -5.46
CA SER A 23 -23.78 -3.70 -5.28
C SER A 23 -24.52 -3.59 -6.61
N GLU A 24 -25.84 -3.67 -6.59
CA GLU A 24 -26.68 -3.49 -7.79
C GLU A 24 -26.60 -2.07 -8.37
N GLU A 25 -26.17 -1.10 -7.57
CA GLU A 25 -25.91 0.28 -8.01
C GLU A 25 -24.75 0.37 -9.01
N ASN A 26 -23.83 -0.61 -9.00
CA ASN A 26 -22.71 -0.66 -9.94
C ASN A 26 -23.13 -1.37 -11.23
N LYS A 27 -23.10 -0.65 -12.36
CA LYS A 27 -23.46 -1.18 -13.69
C LYS A 27 -22.65 -2.42 -14.07
N ALA A 28 -21.39 -2.50 -13.64
CA ALA A 28 -20.49 -3.61 -13.91
C ALA A 28 -20.53 -4.72 -12.83
N ALA A 29 -21.44 -4.66 -11.84
CA ALA A 29 -21.49 -5.63 -10.75
C ALA A 29 -21.66 -7.08 -11.21
N LYS A 30 -22.44 -7.33 -12.27
CA LYS A 30 -22.59 -8.69 -12.84
C LYS A 30 -21.27 -9.23 -13.35
N TYR A 31 -20.47 -8.38 -13.99
CA TYR A 31 -19.17 -8.73 -14.53
C TYR A 31 -18.16 -9.01 -13.41
N TYR A 32 -18.10 -8.14 -12.38
CA TYR A 32 -17.25 -8.37 -11.21
C TYR A 32 -17.64 -9.65 -10.46
N LYS A 33 -18.94 -9.94 -10.28
CA LYS A 33 -19.41 -11.20 -9.67
C LYS A 33 -18.93 -12.43 -10.45
N ARG A 34 -18.91 -12.35 -11.79
CA ARG A 34 -18.41 -13.44 -12.65
C ARG A 34 -16.91 -13.66 -12.47
N ILE A 35 -16.11 -12.60 -12.55
CA ILE A 35 -14.66 -12.67 -12.26
C ILE A 35 -14.42 -13.24 -10.86
N TRP A 36 -15.12 -12.73 -9.85
CA TRP A 36 -14.95 -13.16 -8.47
C TRP A 36 -15.26 -14.66 -8.30
N LYS A 37 -16.28 -15.16 -8.99
CA LYS A 37 -16.61 -16.60 -9.02
C LYS A 37 -15.47 -17.43 -9.64
N ASN A 38 -14.92 -17.00 -10.78
CA ASN A 38 -13.83 -17.72 -11.44
C ASN A 38 -12.55 -17.69 -10.59
N HIS A 39 -12.26 -16.55 -9.96
CA HIS A 39 -11.15 -16.40 -9.02
C HIS A 39 -11.28 -17.37 -7.84
N LYS A 40 -12.44 -17.41 -7.16
CA LYS A 40 -12.68 -18.36 -6.07
C LYS A 40 -12.52 -19.82 -6.51
N ALA A 41 -12.96 -20.16 -7.71
CA ALA A 41 -12.76 -21.51 -8.26
C ALA A 41 -11.27 -21.82 -8.46
N ARG A 42 -10.47 -20.87 -8.95
CA ARG A 42 -9.02 -21.03 -9.09
C ARG A 42 -8.32 -21.18 -7.73
N ILE A 43 -8.72 -20.39 -6.73
CA ILE A 43 -8.13 -20.48 -5.37
C ILE A 43 -8.45 -21.82 -4.71
N ALA A 44 -9.68 -22.32 -4.85
CA ALA A 44 -10.04 -23.64 -4.36
C ALA A 44 -9.22 -24.76 -5.00
N GLU A 45 -8.84 -24.61 -6.27
CA GLU A 45 -7.93 -25.57 -6.93
C GLU A 45 -6.49 -25.42 -6.46
N LEU A 46 -6.00 -24.18 -6.30
CA LEU A 46 -4.68 -23.91 -5.75
C LEU A 46 -4.52 -24.49 -4.34
N GLU A 47 -5.55 -24.44 -3.51
CA GLU A 47 -5.55 -25.08 -2.18
C GLU A 47 -5.34 -26.60 -2.28
N LYS A 48 -5.97 -27.26 -3.25
CA LYS A 48 -5.75 -28.69 -3.50
C LYS A 48 -4.35 -28.95 -4.03
N GLU A 49 -3.88 -28.18 -5.01
CA GLU A 49 -2.52 -28.30 -5.57
C GLU A 49 -1.45 -28.18 -4.47
N LEU A 50 -1.61 -27.23 -3.55
CA LEU A 50 -0.72 -27.04 -2.42
C LEU A 50 -0.80 -28.19 -1.41
N LEU A 51 -2.00 -28.70 -1.14
CA LEU A 51 -2.21 -29.82 -0.25
C LEU A 51 -1.61 -31.11 -0.81
N GLU A 52 -1.78 -31.37 -2.11
CA GLU A 52 -1.22 -32.53 -2.81
C GLU A 52 0.31 -32.43 -2.90
N GLY A 53 0.85 -31.26 -3.23
CA GLY A 53 2.28 -31.05 -3.42
C GLY A 53 3.09 -31.03 -2.12
N TYR A 54 2.57 -30.42 -1.04
CA TYR A 54 3.31 -30.23 0.21
C TYR A 54 2.82 -31.11 1.37
N GLY A 55 1.61 -31.67 1.26
CA GLY A 55 1.00 -32.49 2.29
C GLY A 55 0.60 -31.70 3.54
N ARG A 56 0.30 -32.45 4.61
CA ARG A 56 -0.06 -31.89 5.92
C ARG A 56 1.13 -31.95 6.88
N ASP A 57 1.16 -31.02 7.82
CA ASP A 57 2.10 -31.06 8.93
C ASP A 57 1.74 -32.15 9.95
N LYS A 58 2.51 -32.24 11.05
CA LYS A 58 2.29 -33.23 12.11
C LYS A 58 1.01 -32.97 12.92
N GLU A 59 0.45 -31.76 12.81
CA GLU A 59 -0.76 -31.32 13.51
C GLU A 59 -2.02 -31.48 12.65
N GLY A 60 -1.87 -31.92 11.39
CA GLY A 60 -2.95 -32.16 10.45
C GLY A 60 -3.37 -30.92 9.64
N ASN A 61 -2.66 -29.80 9.77
CA ASN A 61 -2.88 -28.59 8.98
C ASN A 61 -2.14 -28.67 7.64
N ALA A 62 -2.62 -27.94 6.63
CA ALA A 62 -1.93 -27.86 5.34
C ALA A 62 -0.58 -27.13 5.51
N LYS A 63 0.53 -27.73 5.06
CA LYS A 63 1.86 -27.09 5.19
C LYS A 63 1.97 -25.77 4.42
N ARG A 64 1.21 -25.65 3.34
CA ARG A 64 1.10 -24.42 2.56
C ARG A 64 -0.36 -24.10 2.31
N VAL A 65 -0.71 -22.85 2.54
CA VAL A 65 -2.00 -22.26 2.19
C VAL A 65 -1.74 -21.11 1.21
N PRO A 66 -2.71 -20.77 0.35
CA PRO A 66 -2.59 -19.58 -0.48
C PRO A 66 -2.25 -18.35 0.36
N THR A 67 -1.47 -17.43 -0.19
CA THR A 67 -1.17 -16.17 0.50
C THR A 67 -2.37 -15.22 0.44
N GLU A 68 -2.36 -14.18 1.26
CA GLU A 68 -3.34 -13.06 1.18
C GLU A 68 -3.40 -12.45 -0.23
N THR A 69 -2.23 -12.32 -0.86
CA THR A 69 -2.14 -11.87 -2.24
C THR A 69 -2.80 -12.84 -3.20
N ASP A 70 -2.61 -14.15 -3.03
CA ASP A 70 -3.26 -15.12 -3.91
C ASP A 70 -4.78 -15.11 -3.74
N ARG A 71 -5.28 -14.98 -2.49
CA ARG A 71 -6.72 -15.04 -2.18
C ARG A 71 -7.54 -13.86 -2.68
N TYR A 72 -6.96 -12.66 -2.67
CA TYR A 72 -7.74 -11.43 -2.83
C TYR A 72 -7.26 -10.53 -3.98
N ARG A 73 -6.03 -10.70 -4.47
CA ARG A 73 -5.49 -9.86 -5.55
C ARG A 73 -5.86 -10.47 -6.89
N ILE A 74 -6.59 -9.69 -7.69
CA ILE A 74 -6.84 -10.00 -9.10
C ILE A 74 -5.98 -9.07 -9.93
N THR A 75 -5.07 -9.63 -10.72
CA THR A 75 -4.19 -8.87 -11.61
C THR A 75 -4.83 -8.69 -12.98
N TRP A 76 -4.26 -7.80 -13.81
CA TRP A 76 -4.73 -7.64 -15.19
C TRP A 76 -4.62 -8.96 -16.00
N GLN A 77 -3.62 -9.79 -15.71
CA GLN A 77 -3.47 -11.10 -16.35
C GLN A 77 -4.64 -12.01 -16.00
N ASP A 78 -5.06 -11.99 -14.73
CA ASP A 78 -6.19 -12.80 -14.27
C ASP A 78 -7.50 -12.30 -14.89
N LEU A 79 -7.67 -10.99 -15.08
CA LEU A 79 -8.85 -10.42 -15.77
C LEU A 79 -8.96 -10.92 -17.22
N VAL A 80 -7.86 -10.84 -17.99
CA VAL A 80 -7.82 -11.33 -19.38
C VAL A 80 -8.03 -12.83 -19.42
N HIS A 81 -7.36 -13.55 -18.53
CA HIS A 81 -7.47 -15.00 -18.43
C HIS A 81 -8.89 -15.46 -18.14
N TYR A 82 -9.57 -14.85 -17.15
CA TYR A 82 -10.95 -15.20 -16.85
C TYR A 82 -11.91 -14.81 -17.97
N ALA A 83 -11.66 -13.69 -18.67
CA ALA A 83 -12.44 -13.32 -19.85
C ALA A 83 -12.29 -14.36 -20.97
N ARG A 84 -11.06 -14.84 -21.24
CA ARG A 84 -10.80 -15.92 -22.20
C ARG A 84 -11.46 -17.24 -21.81
N VAL A 85 -11.46 -17.58 -20.52
CA VAL A 85 -12.16 -18.77 -20.00
C VAL A 85 -13.67 -18.64 -20.18
N ASP A 86 -14.24 -17.46 -19.91
CA ASP A 86 -15.68 -17.21 -20.03
C ASP A 86 -16.17 -17.20 -21.49
N GLN A 87 -15.32 -16.72 -22.41
CA GLN A 87 -15.60 -16.63 -23.85
C GLN A 87 -15.06 -17.83 -24.63
N HIS A 88 -14.53 -18.84 -23.95
CA HIS A 88 -13.99 -20.03 -24.59
C HIS A 88 -15.08 -20.74 -25.40
N GLU A 89 -14.76 -21.08 -26.65
CA GLU A 89 -15.68 -21.83 -27.48
C GLU A 89 -15.96 -23.21 -26.85
N GLY A 90 -17.23 -23.52 -26.60
CA GLY A 90 -17.65 -24.77 -25.98
C GLY A 90 -17.79 -24.71 -24.45
N ARG A 91 -17.20 -25.66 -23.73
CA ARG A 91 -17.24 -25.68 -22.26
C ARG A 91 -16.12 -24.78 -21.73
N PRO A 92 -16.42 -23.83 -20.81
CA PRO A 92 -15.39 -23.07 -20.12
C PRO A 92 -14.42 -24.04 -19.39
N PRO A 93 -13.11 -23.97 -19.65
CA PRO A 93 -12.14 -24.83 -18.99
C PRO A 93 -12.13 -24.57 -17.49
N LYS A 94 -12.02 -25.63 -16.70
CA LYS A 94 -11.92 -25.53 -15.25
C LYS A 94 -10.46 -25.33 -14.83
N PRO A 95 -10.18 -24.75 -13.67
CA PRO A 95 -8.81 -24.62 -13.16
C PRO A 95 -7.97 -25.91 -13.13
N SER A 96 -8.62 -27.08 -13.05
CA SER A 96 -7.99 -28.40 -13.11
C SER A 96 -7.58 -28.85 -14.53
N ASP A 97 -8.13 -28.23 -15.57
CA ASP A 97 -7.93 -28.61 -16.96
C ASP A 97 -6.62 -27.97 -17.48
N LYS A 98 -5.80 -28.70 -18.24
CA LYS A 98 -4.51 -28.17 -18.74
C LYS A 98 -4.68 -26.92 -19.61
N GLU A 99 -5.70 -26.93 -20.46
CA GLU A 99 -6.09 -25.82 -21.33
C GLU A 99 -6.38 -24.52 -20.57
N TYR A 100 -6.84 -24.63 -19.32
CA TYR A 100 -7.07 -23.46 -18.48
C TYR A 100 -5.79 -22.64 -18.35
N ALA A 101 -4.67 -23.27 -17.98
CA ALA A 101 -3.40 -22.58 -17.79
C ALA A 101 -2.87 -21.93 -19.07
N ASP A 102 -3.14 -22.53 -20.23
CA ASP A 102 -2.67 -22.05 -21.53
C ASP A 102 -3.34 -20.73 -21.96
N LEU A 103 -4.55 -20.44 -21.46
CA LEU A 103 -5.25 -19.18 -21.74
C LEU A 103 -4.64 -17.98 -21.01
N ARG A 104 -3.74 -18.20 -20.03
CA ARG A 104 -3.18 -17.11 -19.23
C ARG A 104 -2.17 -16.30 -20.06
N PRO A 105 -2.27 -14.96 -20.07
CA PRO A 105 -1.24 -14.12 -20.68
C PRO A 105 0.14 -14.44 -20.11
N LYS A 106 1.11 -14.64 -20.99
CA LYS A 106 2.51 -14.84 -20.65
C LYS A 106 3.13 -13.50 -20.31
N PHE A 107 4.26 -13.52 -19.62
CA PHE A 107 4.92 -12.28 -19.20
C PHE A 107 5.38 -11.40 -20.36
N TRP A 108 5.64 -12.00 -21.53
CA TRP A 108 6.01 -11.27 -22.75
C TRP A 108 4.82 -10.59 -23.45
N ASP A 109 3.59 -10.96 -23.11
CA ASP A 109 2.37 -10.38 -23.71
C ASP A 109 2.05 -8.98 -23.11
N GLY A 110 2.84 -8.55 -22.13
CA GLY A 110 2.73 -7.23 -21.51
C GLY A 110 3.42 -7.16 -20.16
N PHE A 111 4.65 -6.60 -20.10
CA PHE A 111 5.39 -6.51 -18.84
C PHE A 111 4.69 -5.62 -17.79
N ALA A 112 4.11 -4.49 -18.24
CA ALA A 112 3.49 -3.48 -17.38
C ALA A 112 1.96 -3.43 -17.47
N GLY A 113 1.35 -4.22 -18.37
CA GLY A 113 -0.09 -4.21 -18.60
C GLY A 113 -0.46 -4.75 -19.98
N PRO A 114 -1.77 -4.86 -20.27
CA PRO A 114 -2.29 -5.38 -21.53
C PRO A 114 -1.95 -4.43 -22.69
N ASN A 115 -1.60 -4.96 -23.86
CA ASN A 115 -1.39 -4.15 -25.04
C ASN A 115 -2.72 -3.55 -25.54
N HIS A 116 -2.89 -2.24 -25.43
CA HIS A 116 -4.10 -1.52 -25.88
C HIS A 116 -4.18 -1.35 -27.40
N LYS A 117 -3.32 -2.02 -28.18
CA LYS A 117 -3.43 -2.10 -29.64
C LYS A 117 -3.78 -3.51 -30.11
N ASP A 118 -3.92 -4.44 -29.19
CA ASP A 118 -4.26 -5.82 -29.48
C ASP A 118 -5.78 -5.93 -29.68
N GLU A 119 -6.20 -6.28 -30.90
CA GLU A 119 -7.61 -6.42 -31.27
C GLU A 119 -8.30 -7.51 -30.44
N GLU A 120 -7.61 -8.61 -30.12
CA GLU A 120 -8.15 -9.68 -29.28
C GLU A 120 -8.54 -9.14 -27.90
N ILE A 121 -7.65 -8.35 -27.28
CA ILE A 121 -7.87 -7.79 -25.94
C ILE A 121 -9.01 -6.77 -25.94
N HIS A 122 -9.16 -6.01 -27.02
CA HIS A 122 -10.28 -5.08 -27.19
C HIS A 122 -11.62 -5.80 -27.31
N GLU A 123 -11.68 -6.85 -28.12
CA GLU A 123 -12.89 -7.65 -28.33
C GLU A 123 -13.29 -8.48 -27.11
N LEU A 124 -12.30 -8.93 -26.33
CA LEU A 124 -12.50 -9.67 -25.08
C LEU A 124 -13.31 -8.89 -24.04
N HIS A 125 -13.35 -7.56 -24.11
CA HIS A 125 -13.96 -6.69 -23.09
C HIS A 125 -13.53 -7.08 -21.65
N ALA A 126 -12.27 -7.49 -21.50
CA ALA A 126 -11.73 -8.06 -20.27
C ALA A 126 -11.71 -7.05 -19.10
N PHE A 127 -11.73 -5.75 -19.43
CA PHE A 127 -11.63 -4.64 -18.49
C PHE A 127 -12.97 -3.91 -18.37
N PRO A 128 -13.73 -4.14 -17.29
CA PRO A 128 -14.99 -3.46 -17.05
C PRO A 128 -14.72 -2.02 -16.61
N GLU A 129 -15.60 -1.11 -17.00
CA GLU A 129 -15.57 0.25 -16.49
C GLU A 129 -15.82 0.26 -14.98
N LEU A 130 -14.94 0.96 -14.25
CA LEU A 130 -14.96 1.02 -12.80
C LEU A 130 -15.45 2.41 -12.36
N GLU A 131 -16.72 2.52 -11.99
CA GLU A 131 -17.28 3.71 -11.35
C GLU A 131 -16.98 3.65 -9.84
N ILE A 132 -16.06 4.48 -9.35
CA ILE A 132 -15.72 4.53 -7.92
C ILE A 132 -16.46 5.69 -7.25
N PRO A 133 -17.31 5.45 -6.24
CA PRO A 133 -17.93 6.53 -5.48
C PRO A 133 -16.85 7.37 -4.78
N HIS A 134 -16.87 8.68 -4.95
CA HIS A 134 -15.86 9.58 -4.39
C HIS A 134 -15.70 9.42 -2.86
N GLN A 135 -16.81 9.18 -2.15
CA GLN A 135 -16.81 8.93 -0.69
C GLN A 135 -16.02 7.67 -0.28
N LYS A 136 -15.80 6.73 -1.19
CA LYS A 136 -15.06 5.48 -0.96
C LYS A 136 -13.59 5.58 -1.39
N VAL A 137 -13.23 6.66 -2.09
CA VAL A 137 -11.84 6.98 -2.41
C VAL A 137 -11.18 7.54 -1.16
N SER A 138 -10.50 6.69 -0.40
CA SER A 138 -9.59 7.15 0.63
C SER A 138 -8.20 7.35 0.02
N LEU A 139 -7.63 8.54 0.18
CA LEU A 139 -6.20 8.78 -0.07
C LEU A 139 -5.38 7.95 0.92
N GLN A 140 -5.12 6.69 0.57
CA GLN A 140 -4.10 5.88 1.24
C GLN A 140 -2.76 6.23 0.61
N SER A 141 -2.19 7.37 1.05
CA SER A 141 -0.89 7.80 0.57
C SER A 141 0.20 6.88 1.14
N MET A 142 1.07 6.35 0.26
CA MET A 142 2.28 5.62 0.67
C MET A 142 3.26 6.50 1.47
N PHE A 143 3.05 7.82 1.47
CA PHE A 143 3.82 8.82 2.21
C PHE A 143 3.32 9.02 3.65
N THR A 144 2.30 8.29 4.07
CA THR A 144 1.81 8.38 5.46
C THR A 144 2.68 7.52 6.37
N PRO A 145 3.15 8.02 7.54
CA PRO A 145 3.91 7.25 8.52
C PRO A 145 3.27 5.90 8.90
N LYS A 146 1.94 5.83 8.89
CA LYS A 146 1.19 4.63 9.26
C LYS A 146 1.48 3.41 8.36
N TRP A 147 1.76 3.63 7.08
CA TRP A 147 1.77 2.55 6.08
C TRP A 147 3.17 2.24 5.54
N ASN A 148 4.18 3.02 5.91
CA ASN A 148 5.54 2.83 5.43
C ASN A 148 6.56 3.16 6.52
N THR A 149 7.32 2.14 6.93
CA THR A 149 8.35 2.23 7.97
C THR A 149 9.41 3.28 7.66
N TYR A 150 9.82 3.44 6.39
CA TYR A 150 10.79 4.46 5.99
C TYR A 150 10.25 5.87 6.28
N TYR A 151 9.01 6.17 5.86
CA TYR A 151 8.39 7.47 6.14
C TYR A 151 8.12 7.66 7.63
N ALA A 152 7.76 6.61 8.37
CA ALA A 152 7.59 6.70 9.83
C ALA A 152 8.87 7.16 10.53
N VAL A 153 10.01 6.56 10.18
CA VAL A 153 11.32 6.91 10.72
C VAL A 153 11.73 8.30 10.25
N TYR A 154 11.56 8.60 8.95
CA TYR A 154 11.85 9.91 8.37
C TYR A 154 11.11 11.03 9.10
N PHE A 155 9.78 10.94 9.23
CA PHE A 155 8.97 11.97 9.90
C PHE A 155 9.28 12.09 11.40
N THR A 156 9.59 10.98 12.07
CA THR A 156 9.95 11.01 13.51
C THR A 156 11.28 11.72 13.73
N ILE A 157 12.31 11.35 12.98
CA ILE A 157 13.66 11.90 13.12
C ILE A 157 13.71 13.37 12.66
N THR A 158 13.19 13.67 11.47
CA THR A 158 13.16 15.04 10.94
C THR A 158 12.21 15.94 11.73
N GLY A 159 11.06 15.42 12.17
CA GLY A 159 10.10 16.16 12.98
C GLY A 159 10.64 16.51 14.37
N LEU A 160 11.28 15.55 15.05
CA LEU A 160 11.95 15.80 16.32
C LEU A 160 13.05 16.86 16.15
N HIS A 161 13.86 16.75 15.10
CA HIS A 161 14.90 17.73 14.82
C HIS A 161 14.31 19.14 14.55
N GLY A 162 13.28 19.23 13.71
CA GLY A 162 12.58 20.49 13.43
C GLY A 162 12.02 21.14 14.69
N LEU A 163 11.52 20.33 15.63
CA LEU A 163 11.06 20.82 16.94
C LEU A 163 12.21 21.44 17.76
N HIS A 164 13.42 20.87 17.71
CA HIS A 164 14.60 21.45 18.37
C HIS A 164 15.03 22.77 17.72
N VAL A 165 14.99 22.86 16.38
CA VAL A 165 15.28 24.10 15.64
C VAL A 165 14.28 25.20 16.01
N ILE A 166 12.98 24.88 16.03
CA ILE A 166 11.94 25.83 16.44
C ILE A 166 12.13 26.25 17.89
N GLY A 167 12.39 25.30 18.80
CA GLY A 167 12.67 25.59 20.21
C GLY A 167 13.89 26.51 20.39
N GLY A 168 14.98 26.23 19.68
CA GLY A 168 16.16 27.09 19.64
C GLY A 168 15.83 28.49 19.12
N ALA A 169 15.05 28.58 18.04
CA ALA A 169 14.72 29.84 17.39
C ALA A 169 13.86 30.73 18.31
N ILE A 170 12.95 30.12 19.06
CA ILE A 170 12.14 30.81 20.07
C ILE A 170 13.04 31.34 21.20
N VAL A 171 13.98 30.55 21.71
CA VAL A 171 14.89 30.96 22.79
C VAL A 171 15.82 32.10 22.34
N LEU A 172 16.42 31.98 21.16
CA LEU A 172 17.25 33.03 20.55
C LEU A 172 16.44 34.28 20.21
N GLY A 173 15.23 34.13 19.68
CA GLY A 173 14.29 35.22 19.42
C GLY A 173 13.86 35.94 20.69
N TYR A 174 13.63 35.20 21.78
CA TYR A 174 13.34 35.77 23.10
C TYR A 174 14.51 36.62 23.60
N TYR A 175 15.75 36.12 23.49
CA TYR A 175 16.93 36.92 23.83
C TYR A 175 17.05 38.17 22.97
N LEU A 176 16.82 38.08 21.65
CA LEU A 176 16.86 39.25 20.76
C LEU A 176 15.83 40.33 21.14
N PHE A 177 14.59 39.95 21.46
CA PHE A 177 13.51 40.90 21.71
C PHE A 177 13.50 41.48 23.13
N PHE A 178 13.84 40.67 24.14
CA PHE A 178 13.85 41.09 25.55
C PHE A 178 15.23 41.56 26.07
N SER A 179 16.29 41.48 25.24
CA SER A 179 17.66 41.85 25.62
C SER A 179 17.82 43.31 26.09
N LYS A 180 17.04 44.26 25.56
CA LYS A 180 17.15 45.69 25.93
C LYS A 180 16.99 45.97 27.43
N GLY A 181 16.14 45.20 28.12
CA GLY A 181 15.94 45.33 29.57
C GLY A 181 17.01 44.60 30.40
N LEU A 182 17.50 43.47 29.90
CA LEU A 182 18.46 42.61 30.60
C LEU A 182 19.90 43.12 30.48
N TYR A 183 20.28 43.64 29.31
CA TYR A 183 21.58 44.26 29.04
C TYR A 183 21.86 45.44 29.97
N ARG A 184 20.80 46.17 30.34
CA ARG A 184 20.87 47.35 31.20
C ARG A 184 21.01 47.02 32.70
N ARG A 185 20.71 45.78 33.10
CA ARG A 185 20.82 45.31 34.49
C ARG A 185 22.07 44.48 34.74
N ASN A 186 22.41 43.54 33.86
CA ASN A 186 23.58 42.66 34.00
C ASN A 186 24.06 42.18 32.62
N PRO A 187 25.05 42.84 32.00
CA PRO A 187 25.52 42.51 30.64
C PRO A 187 26.22 41.15 30.54
N GLU A 188 27.01 40.75 31.55
CA GLU A 188 27.73 39.46 31.57
C GLU A 188 26.78 38.25 31.60
N TRP A 189 25.65 38.38 32.30
CA TRP A 189 24.64 37.31 32.37
C TRP A 189 23.92 37.08 31.04
N LEU A 190 23.72 38.15 30.25
CA LEU A 190 23.15 38.02 28.93
C LEU A 190 24.17 37.40 27.96
N ALA A 191 25.44 37.82 28.03
CA ALA A 191 26.51 37.25 27.22
C ALA A 191 26.64 35.73 27.42
N ASN A 192 26.71 35.27 28.67
CA ASN A 192 26.78 33.83 28.98
C ASN A 192 25.56 33.04 28.47
N ARG A 193 24.34 33.60 28.58
CA ARG A 193 23.10 32.95 28.08
C ARG A 193 23.04 32.86 26.56
N VAL A 194 23.54 33.88 25.86
CA VAL A 194 23.60 33.92 24.41
C VAL A 194 24.68 32.96 23.89
N GLU A 195 25.84 32.88 24.55
CA GLU A 195 26.89 31.90 24.21
C GLU A 195 26.39 30.46 24.33
N VAL A 196 25.71 30.12 25.43
CA VAL A 196 25.10 28.79 25.62
C VAL A 196 24.00 28.53 24.59
N GLY A 197 23.17 29.53 24.28
CA GLY A 197 22.13 29.43 23.25
C GLY A 197 22.70 29.26 21.84
N GLY A 198 23.79 29.95 21.52
CA GLY A 198 24.53 29.81 20.27
C GLY A 198 25.19 28.44 20.15
N LEU A 199 25.78 27.92 21.24
CA LEU A 199 26.36 26.57 21.28
C LEU A 199 25.29 25.49 21.04
N PHE A 200 24.10 25.66 21.63
CA PHE A 200 22.95 24.78 21.35
C PHE A 200 22.54 24.84 19.87
N TRP A 201 22.48 26.03 19.27
CA TRP A 201 22.14 26.19 17.86
C TRP A 201 23.14 25.49 16.93
N HIS A 202 24.43 25.66 17.19
CA HIS A 202 25.50 24.97 16.45
C HIS A 202 25.45 23.45 16.62
N PHE A 203 25.12 22.97 17.83
CA PHE A 203 24.95 21.53 18.06
C PHE A 203 23.80 20.95 17.24
N VAL A 204 22.65 21.64 17.19
CA VAL A 204 21.52 21.24 16.36
C VAL A 204 21.91 21.22 14.89
N ASP A 205 22.55 22.28 14.38
CA ASP A 205 23.02 22.34 12.99
C ASP A 205 23.99 21.20 12.62
N LEU A 206 24.92 20.86 13.53
CA LEU A 206 25.83 19.73 13.35
C LEU A 206 25.07 18.41 13.20
N VAL A 207 24.04 18.15 14.02
CA VAL A 207 23.20 16.95 13.87
C VAL A 207 22.51 16.92 12.51
N TRP A 208 22.06 18.07 12.00
CA TRP A 208 21.41 18.16 10.69
C TRP A 208 22.36 17.81 9.54
N ILE A 209 23.62 18.24 9.62
CA ILE A 209 24.62 17.97 8.58
C ILE A 209 24.86 16.47 8.38
N PHE A 210 24.69 15.65 9.42
CA PHE A 210 24.78 14.19 9.35
C PHE A 210 23.45 13.53 8.95
N LEU A 211 22.33 14.09 9.40
CA LEU A 211 21.00 13.55 9.15
C LEU A 211 20.58 13.71 7.67
N PHE A 212 20.96 14.84 7.04
CA PHE A 212 20.69 15.10 5.63
C PHE A 212 21.26 14.02 4.69
N PRO A 213 22.56 13.69 4.69
CA PRO A 213 23.10 12.65 3.81
C PRO A 213 22.55 11.26 4.13
N ILE A 214 22.29 10.93 5.39
CA ILE A 214 21.76 9.61 5.77
C ILE A 214 20.33 9.41 5.24
N LEU A 215 19.49 10.44 5.23
CA LEU A 215 18.10 10.30 4.76
C LEU A 215 17.93 10.55 3.26
N TYR A 216 18.78 11.39 2.65
CA TYR A 216 18.62 11.83 1.26
C TYR A 216 19.65 11.27 0.27
N LEU A 217 20.82 10.81 0.72
CA LEU A 217 21.89 10.31 -0.17
C LEU A 217 22.16 8.80 -0.04
N MET A 218 21.63 8.14 0.99
CA MET A 218 21.74 6.69 1.22
C MET A 218 20.43 5.99 0.85
#